data_AF-A0AA41V3Q8-F1
#
_entry.id   AF-A0AA41V3Q8-F1
#
_cell.length_a   1.000
_cell.length_b   1.000
_cell.length_c   1.000
_cell.angle_alpha   90.00
_cell.angle_beta   90.00
_cell.angle_gamma   90.00
#
_symmetry.space_group_name_H-M   'P 1'
#
loop_
_entity.id
_entity.type
_entity.pdbx_description
1 polymer ?
#
loop_
_entity_poly.entity_id
_entity_poly.type
_entity_poly.pdbx_seq_one_letter_code
_entity_poly.pdbx_strand_id
1 'polypeptide(L)'
;MEGKNMKVISLVLIVMFGMFVGKSAAFDKVCYVGCLAKCAITHPGDKMLICPVKCLGKCIFALAPNTVTTQNDYCKFGCAVSNCVKNSTTEDTRGDEVEYCVNSRCGNMCIN
;
A
#
# COMPACT_ATOMS: atom_id res chain seq x y z
N MET A 1 -36.86 -15.20 -23.20
CA MET A 1 -36.18 -13.88 -23.13
C MET A 1 -34.82 -14.11 -22.46
N GLU A 2 -33.81 -14.66 -23.15
CA GLU A 2 -32.65 -15.23 -22.44
C GLU A 2 -31.26 -14.94 -23.05
N GLY A 3 -31.14 -14.20 -24.15
CA GLY A 3 -29.82 -13.93 -24.76
C GLY A 3 -29.07 -12.72 -24.19
N LYS A 4 -29.80 -11.74 -23.63
CA LYS A 4 -29.22 -10.48 -23.10
C LYS A 4 -28.65 -10.63 -21.69
N ASN A 5 -29.32 -11.42 -20.84
CA ASN A 5 -28.95 -11.58 -19.43
C ASN A 5 -27.66 -12.39 -19.25
N MET A 6 -27.37 -13.37 -20.12
CA MET A 6 -26.12 -14.14 -20.05
C MET A 6 -24.89 -13.27 -20.34
N LYS A 7 -24.98 -12.35 -21.31
CA LYS A 7 -23.89 -11.41 -21.63
C LYS A 7 -23.62 -10.44 -20.49
N VAL A 8 -24.67 -9.95 -19.82
CA VAL A 8 -24.53 -9.04 -18.67
C VAL A 8 -23.94 -9.80 -17.47
N ILE A 9 -24.40 -11.02 -17.19
CA ILE A 9 -23.83 -11.86 -16.11
C ILE A 9 -22.35 -12.16 -16.38
N SER A 10 -21.99 -12.51 -17.61
CA SER A 10 -20.58 -12.74 -18.00
C SER A 10 -19.74 -11.48 -17.84
N LEU A 11 -20.23 -10.31 -18.26
CA LEU A 11 -19.54 -9.02 -18.09
C LEU A 11 -19.39 -8.65 -16.61
N VAL A 12 -20.42 -8.85 -15.78
CA VAL A 12 -20.35 -8.56 -14.33
C VAL A 12 -19.35 -9.48 -13.64
N LEU A 13 -19.29 -10.76 -14.00
CA LEU A 13 -18.30 -11.70 -13.47
C LEU A 13 -16.88 -11.27 -13.89
N ILE A 14 -16.65 -10.94 -15.16
CA ILE A 14 -15.34 -10.47 -15.65
C ILE A 14 -14.92 -9.17 -14.96
N VAL A 15 -15.85 -8.25 -14.72
CA VAL A 15 -15.57 -6.98 -14.01
C VAL A 15 -15.33 -7.22 -12.52
N MET A 16 -16.06 -8.13 -11.87
CA MET A 16 -15.79 -8.51 -10.48
C MET A 16 -14.43 -9.19 -10.34
N PHE A 17 -14.13 -10.22 -11.14
CA PHE A 17 -12.83 -10.89 -11.15
C PHE A 17 -11.70 -9.96 -11.62
N GLY A 18 -12.00 -8.98 -12.47
CA GLY A 18 -11.08 -7.92 -12.91
C GLY A 18 -10.74 -6.91 -11.81
N MET A 19 -11.66 -6.65 -10.87
CA MET A 19 -11.37 -5.88 -9.65
C MET A 19 -10.59 -6.70 -8.61
N PHE A 20 -10.60 -8.03 -8.72
CA PHE A 20 -9.73 -8.96 -8.00
C PHE A 20 -8.41 -9.24 -8.73
N VAL A 21 -8.05 -8.47 -9.77
CA VAL A 21 -6.65 -8.41 -10.22
C VAL A 21 -5.88 -7.86 -9.02
N GLY A 22 -5.20 -8.78 -8.35
CA GLY A 22 -4.59 -8.57 -7.06
C GLY A 22 -3.84 -7.26 -7.07
N LYS A 23 -4.11 -6.42 -6.05
CA LYS A 23 -3.14 -5.43 -5.61
C LYS A 23 -1.79 -6.14 -5.64
N SER A 24 -0.94 -5.75 -6.59
CA SER A 24 0.40 -6.30 -6.68
C SER A 24 0.99 -6.23 -5.27
N ALA A 25 1.76 -7.24 -4.84
CA ALA A 25 2.46 -7.22 -3.55
C ALA A 25 3.54 -6.10 -3.47
N ALA A 26 3.54 -5.20 -4.45
CA ALA A 26 4.33 -4.00 -4.51
C ALA A 26 3.65 -2.91 -3.65
N PHE A 27 4.49 -2.15 -2.97
CA PHE A 27 4.05 -0.97 -2.26
C PHE A 27 3.52 0.06 -3.26
N ASP A 28 2.40 0.70 -2.93
CA ASP A 28 1.70 1.67 -3.79
C ASP A 28 1.74 3.07 -3.15
N LYS A 29 2.26 4.06 -3.88
CA LYS A 29 2.28 5.46 -3.43
C LYS A 29 0.90 5.99 -3.10
N VAL A 30 -0.15 5.56 -3.82
CA VAL A 30 -1.51 6.09 -3.62
C VAL A 30 -2.01 5.70 -2.23
N CYS A 31 -1.71 4.48 -1.79
CA CYS A 31 -1.95 4.05 -0.42
C CYS A 31 -1.22 4.94 0.60
N TYR A 32 0.08 5.19 0.35
CA TYR A 32 0.95 5.89 1.28
C TYR A 32 0.58 7.36 1.44
N VAL A 33 0.49 8.09 0.33
CA VAL A 33 0.14 9.52 0.29
C VAL A 33 -1.27 9.74 0.84
N GLY A 34 -2.23 8.89 0.42
CA GLY A 34 -3.61 8.96 0.92
C GLY A 34 -3.70 8.70 2.43
N CYS A 35 -2.85 7.81 2.96
CA CYS A 35 -2.77 7.59 4.40
C CYS A 35 -2.12 8.78 5.13
N LEU A 36 -1.03 9.33 4.59
CA LEU A 36 -0.34 10.49 5.18
C LEU A 36 -1.28 11.69 5.29
N ALA A 37 -2.02 12.02 4.23
CA ALA A 37 -2.99 13.10 4.24
C ALA A 37 -4.08 12.90 5.30
N LYS A 38 -4.65 11.70 5.40
CA LYS A 38 -5.63 11.36 6.45
C LYS A 38 -5.04 11.46 7.85
N CYS A 39 -3.80 11.01 8.02
CA CYS A 39 -3.12 11.06 9.31
C CYS A 39 -2.85 12.50 9.74
N ALA A 40 -2.42 13.38 8.83
CA ALA A 40 -2.21 14.80 9.09
C ALA A 40 -3.49 15.50 9.57
N ILE A 41 -4.65 15.18 8.98
CA ILE A 41 -5.96 15.73 9.37
C ILE A 41 -6.41 15.21 10.74
N THR A 42 -6.14 13.93 11.04
CA THR A 42 -6.66 13.25 12.23
C THR A 42 -5.79 13.47 13.47
N HIS A 43 -4.50 13.74 13.27
CA HIS A 43 -3.50 13.83 14.32
C HIS A 43 -2.60 15.06 14.15
N PRO A 44 -3.12 16.27 14.39
CA PRO A 44 -2.31 17.49 14.39
C PRO A 44 -1.29 17.47 15.56
N GLY A 45 -0.11 18.07 15.34
CA GLY A 45 0.95 18.22 16.34
C GLY A 45 1.98 17.08 16.36
N ASP A 46 2.51 16.74 17.55
CA ASP A 46 3.66 15.82 17.72
C ASP A 46 3.44 14.40 17.17
N LYS A 47 2.18 14.01 16.96
CA LYS A 47 1.80 12.72 16.39
C LYS A 47 2.00 12.64 14.86
N MET A 48 2.26 13.77 14.20
CA MET A 48 2.57 13.82 12.77
C MET A 48 3.83 13.04 12.40
N LEU A 49 4.84 13.00 13.29
CA LEU A 49 6.08 12.26 13.06
C LEU A 49 5.89 10.73 12.99
N ILE A 50 4.80 10.23 13.56
CA ILE A 50 4.46 8.79 13.55
C ILE A 50 3.69 8.41 12.27
N CYS A 51 3.08 9.39 11.59
CA CYS A 51 2.27 9.16 10.40
C CYS A 51 3.00 8.42 9.27
N PRO A 52 4.25 8.80 8.89
CA PRO A 52 5.00 8.09 7.87
C PRO A 52 5.16 6.60 8.18
N VAL A 53 5.52 6.25 9.42
CA VAL A 53 5.75 4.86 9.85
C VAL A 53 4.44 4.08 9.88
N LYS A 54 3.37 4.68 10.43
CA LYS A 54 2.06 4.05 10.52
C LYS A 54 1.46 3.77 9.14
N CYS A 55 1.60 4.72 8.22
CA CYS A 55 1.10 4.61 6.85
C CYS A 55 1.91 3.62 6.02
N LEU A 56 3.23 3.58 6.22
CA LEU A 56 4.09 2.57 5.63
C LEU A 56 3.64 1.16 6.02
N GLY A 57 3.43 0.91 7.32
CA GLY A 57 2.93 -0.37 7.81
C GLY A 57 1.55 -0.71 7.24
N LYS A 58 0.66 0.29 7.19
CA LYS A 58 -0.68 0.13 6.60
C LYS A 58 -0.65 -0.34 5.15
N CYS A 59 0.31 0.16 4.37
CA CYS A 59 0.42 -0.09 2.94
C CYS A 59 1.25 -1.34 2.62
N ILE A 60 2.22 -1.70 3.45
CA ILE A 60 3.00 -2.94 3.31
C ILE A 60 2.18 -4.15 3.78
N PHE A 61 1.57 -4.06 4.96
CA PHE A 61 0.85 -5.18 5.57
C PHE A 61 -0.60 -5.34 5.07
N ALA A 62 -0.99 -4.59 4.02
CA ALA A 62 -2.32 -4.51 3.42
C ALA A 62 -3.44 -5.04 4.35
N LEU A 63 -4.17 -4.16 5.05
CA LEU A 63 -5.19 -4.50 6.07
C LEU A 63 -6.40 -5.35 5.57
N ALA A 64 -6.28 -6.15 4.52
CA ALA A 64 -7.29 -7.15 4.23
C ALA A 64 -7.36 -8.13 5.42
N PRO A 65 -8.54 -8.44 5.94
CA PRO A 65 -8.70 -9.32 7.11
C PRO A 65 -8.21 -10.76 6.90
N ASN A 66 -7.73 -11.09 5.70
CA ASN A 66 -7.35 -12.44 5.28
C ASN A 66 -5.92 -12.53 4.70
N THR A 67 -5.11 -11.47 4.78
CA THR A 67 -3.71 -11.52 4.32
C THR A 67 -2.81 -11.97 5.46
N VAL A 68 -2.19 -13.15 5.29
CA VAL A 68 -1.15 -13.64 6.20
C VAL A 68 0.10 -12.80 5.99
N THR A 69 0.47 -12.02 7.00
CA THR A 69 1.73 -11.28 6.98
C THR A 69 2.90 -12.24 6.93
N THR A 70 3.77 -12.08 5.94
CA THR A 70 4.93 -12.95 5.73
C THR A 70 6.18 -12.39 6.41
N GLN A 71 7.20 -13.22 6.63
CA GLN A 71 8.52 -12.77 7.10
C GLN A 71 9.12 -11.71 6.15
N ASN A 72 8.86 -11.83 4.85
CA ASN A 72 9.27 -10.86 3.84
C ASN A 72 8.62 -9.48 4.07
N ASP A 73 7.34 -9.44 4.47
CA ASP A 73 6.65 -8.17 4.74
C ASP A 73 7.24 -7.44 5.96
N TYR A 74 7.58 -8.18 7.01
CA TYR A 74 8.26 -7.63 8.18
C TYR A 74 9.67 -7.12 7.84
N CYS A 75 10.41 -7.86 7.01
CA CYS A 75 11.72 -7.43 6.52
C CYS A 75 11.60 -6.14 5.67
N LYS A 76 10.65 -6.10 4.73
CA LYS A 76 10.39 -4.92 3.89
C LYS A 76 10.01 -3.71 4.73
N PHE A 77 9.14 -3.89 5.73
CA PHE A 77 8.74 -2.83 6.65
C PHE A 77 9.94 -2.28 7.44
N GLY A 78 10.76 -3.15 8.05
CA GLY A 78 11.95 -2.74 8.79
C GLY A 78 12.98 -1.99 7.92
N CYS A 79 13.21 -2.49 6.70
CA CYS A 79 14.07 -1.84 5.72
C CYS A 79 13.53 -0.44 5.34
N ALA A 80 12.24 -0.34 5.04
CA ALA A 80 11.63 0.89 4.58
C ALA A 80 11.53 1.95 5.68
N VAL A 81 11.24 1.56 6.93
CA VAL A 81 11.28 2.47 8.10
C VAL A 81 12.68 3.08 8.24
N SER A 82 13.72 2.27 8.06
CA SER A 82 15.10 2.71 8.27
C SER A 82 15.65 3.57 7.12
N ASN A 83 15.23 3.29 5.88
CA ASN A 83 15.88 3.82 4.68
C ASN A 83 15.00 4.70 3.79
N CYS A 84 13.68 4.55 3.82
CA CYS A 84 12.79 5.12 2.80
C CYS A 84 11.91 6.27 3.31
N VAL A 85 11.54 6.30 4.60
CA VAL A 85 10.64 7.33 5.14
C VAL A 85 11.33 8.46 5.91
N LYS A 86 12.67 8.42 6.05
CA LYS A 86 13.44 9.39 6.84
C LYS A 86 13.26 10.85 6.38
N ASN A 87 12.96 11.05 5.10
CA ASN A 87 12.75 12.38 4.52
C ASN A 87 11.30 12.61 4.06
N SER A 88 10.38 11.67 4.32
CA SER A 88 8.96 11.84 4.00
C SER A 88 8.26 12.54 5.14
N THR A 89 7.58 13.64 4.83
CA THR A 89 6.79 14.41 5.79
C THR A 89 5.33 14.49 5.34
N THR A 90 4.47 15.05 6.18
CA THR A 90 3.07 15.29 5.83
C THR A 90 2.90 16.44 4.82
N GLU A 91 3.87 17.34 4.73
CA GLU A 91 3.88 18.49 3.80
C GLU A 91 4.53 18.11 2.46
N ASP A 92 5.64 17.37 2.51
CA ASP A 92 6.29 16.75 1.36
C ASP A 92 6.31 15.23 1.53
N THR A 93 5.30 14.59 0.94
CA THR A 93 5.09 13.14 1.07
C THR A 93 6.09 12.30 0.29
N ARG A 94 6.81 12.88 -0.68
CA ARG A 94 7.79 12.18 -1.56
C ARG A 94 7.32 10.79 -2.01
N GLY A 95 6.02 10.65 -2.29
CA GLY A 95 5.38 9.34 -2.44
C GLY A 95 6.01 8.45 -3.51
N ASP A 96 6.40 9.04 -4.65
CA ASP A 96 7.10 8.34 -5.74
C ASP A 96 8.47 7.80 -5.31
N GLU A 97 9.20 8.55 -4.48
CA GLU A 97 10.52 8.15 -3.99
C GLU A 97 10.42 7.09 -2.91
N VAL A 98 9.43 7.21 -2.01
CA VAL A 98 9.14 6.18 -1.01
C VAL A 98 8.75 4.89 -1.72
N GLU A 99 7.89 4.96 -2.74
CA GLU A 99 7.52 3.80 -3.54
C GLU A 99 8.73 3.17 -4.24
N TYR A 100 9.53 3.98 -4.93
CA TYR A 100 10.74 3.51 -5.58
C TYR A 100 11.71 2.86 -4.59
N CYS A 101 11.96 3.49 -3.44
CA CYS A 101 12.84 2.95 -2.41
C CYS A 101 12.33 1.62 -1.84
N VAL A 102 11.04 1.53 -1.51
CA VAL A 102 10.44 0.30 -0.96
C VAL A 102 10.51 -0.83 -1.99
N ASN A 103 10.13 -0.56 -3.25
CA ASN A 103 10.05 -1.59 -4.28
C ASN A 103 11.43 -1.98 -4.83
N SER A 104 12.33 -1.03 -5.06
CA SER A 104 13.66 -1.28 -5.64
C SER A 104 14.65 -1.82 -4.62
N ARG A 105 14.76 -1.16 -3.45
CA ARG A 105 15.78 -1.46 -2.45
C ARG A 105 15.33 -2.52 -1.45
N CYS A 106 14.16 -2.32 -0.84
CA CYS A 106 13.65 -3.26 0.16
C CYS A 106 12.96 -4.48 -0.46
N GLY A 107 12.47 -4.35 -1.71
CA GLY A 107 11.81 -5.43 -2.45
C GLY A 107 12.72 -6.63 -2.70
N ASN A 108 13.97 -6.39 -3.09
CA ASN A 108 14.94 -7.42 -3.45
C ASN A 108 15.80 -7.89 -2.26
N MET A 109 15.97 -7.05 -1.24
CA MET A 109 16.79 -7.35 -0.07
C MET A 109 16.20 -8.46 0.81
N CYS A 110 14.89 -8.63 0.77
CA CYS A 110 14.14 -9.53 1.65
C CYS A 110 13.71 -10.84 0.95
N ILE A 111 14.20 -11.08 -0.27
CA ILE A 111 14.05 -12.34 -0.99
C ILE A 111 15.11 -13.28 -0.44
N ASN A 112 14.68 -14.32 0.29
CA ASN A 112 15.55 -15.36 0.81
C ASN A 112 16.07 -16.27 -0.31
#